data_AF-A0A9X3RWK1-F1
#
_entry.id   AF-A0A9X3RWK1-F1
#
_cell.length_a   1.000
_cell.length_b   1.000
_cell.length_c   1.000
_cell.angle_alpha   90.00
_cell.angle_beta   90.00
_cell.angle_gamma   90.00
#
_symmetry.space_group_name_H-M   'P 1'
#
loop_
_entity.id
_entity.type
_entity.pdbx_description
1 polymer ?
#
loop_
_entity_poly.entity_id
_entity_poly.type
_entity_poly.pdbx_seq_one_letter_code
_entity_poly.pdbx_strand_id
1 'polypeptide(L)'
;MAKALKIESGRYLNMDHVVTFSLANDFIEITAAIETFTSIHIGIEGKTDYADYFVSIQDFHRIKRELCDYMGIDDPSLLVD
;
A
#
# COMPACT_ATOMS: atom_id res chain seq x y z
N MET A 1 12.68 5.83 -13.94
CA MET A 1 13.24 6.28 -12.63
C MET A 1 12.58 5.41 -11.60
N ALA A 2 13.36 4.70 -10.78
CA ALA A 2 12.79 3.89 -9.71
C ALA A 2 12.02 4.79 -8.75
N LYS A 3 10.75 4.47 -8.48
CA LYS A 3 9.90 5.25 -7.57
C LYS A 3 9.77 4.50 -6.25
N ALA A 4 10.17 5.15 -5.16
CA ALA A 4 10.05 4.60 -3.82
C ALA A 4 8.77 5.10 -3.15
N LEU A 5 7.95 4.18 -2.66
CA LEU A 5 6.78 4.46 -1.83
C LEU A 5 7.19 4.46 -0.37
N LYS A 6 7.01 5.58 0.32
CA LYS A 6 7.22 5.63 1.77
C LYS A 6 6.05 4.92 2.46
N ILE A 7 6.33 3.93 3.32
CA ILE A 7 5.32 3.30 4.19
C ILE A 7 5.28 4.06 5.51
N GLU A 8 6.42 4.09 6.22
CA GLU A 8 6.62 4.83 7.46
C GLU A 8 8.05 5.41 7.50
N SER A 9 8.42 6.04 8.62
CA SER A 9 9.78 6.57 8.77
C SER A 9 10.82 5.45 8.67
N GLY A 10 11.73 5.53 7.68
CA GLY A 10 12.78 4.53 7.48
C GLY A 10 12.35 3.26 6.75
N ARG A 11 11.08 3.14 6.34
CA ARG A 11 10.57 2.00 5.55
C ARG A 11 10.03 2.47 4.21
N TYR A 12 10.66 1.98 3.15
CA TYR A 12 10.32 2.32 1.77
C TYR A 12 10.16 1.07 0.93
N LEU A 13 9.15 1.06 0.07
CA LEU A 13 8.91 0.02 -0.90
C LEU A 13 9.36 0.50 -2.28
N ASN A 14 10.16 -0.31 -2.97
CA ASN A 14 10.46 -0.05 -4.38
C ASN A 14 9.24 -0.39 -5.22
N MET A 15 8.60 0.61 -5.83
CA MET A 15 7.38 0.40 -6.62
C MET A 15 7.64 -0.34 -7.93
N ASP A 16 8.87 -0.35 -8.43
CA ASP A 16 9.24 -1.15 -9.60
C ASP A 16 9.10 -2.66 -9.34
N HIS A 17 9.04 -3.08 -8.06
CA HIS A 17 8.89 -4.48 -7.65
C HIS A 17 7.44 -4.86 -7.29
N VAL A 18 6.50 -3.89 -7.28
CA VAL A 18 5.10 -4.16 -6.96
C VAL A 18 4.44 -4.90 -8.13
N VAL A 19 3.91 -6.09 -7.86
CA VAL A 19 3.26 -6.95 -8.87
C VAL A 19 1.74 -6.81 -8.78
N THR A 20 1.20 -6.92 -7.57
CA THR A 20 -0.23 -6.83 -7.28
C THR A 20 -0.45 -6.13 -5.96
N PHE A 21 -1.64 -5.56 -5.78
CA PHE A 21 -2.07 -5.04 -4.50
C PHE A 21 -3.59 -5.21 -4.32
N SER A 22 -4.02 -5.25 -3.07
CA SER A 22 -5.42 -5.32 -2.65
C SER A 22 -5.70 -4.15 -1.71
N LEU A 23 -6.88 -3.55 -1.87
CA LEU A 23 -7.34 -2.42 -1.07
C LEU A 23 -8.61 -2.81 -0.33
N ALA A 24 -8.63 -2.60 0.98
CA ALA A 24 -9.80 -2.67 1.83
C ALA A 24 -9.97 -1.35 2.61
N ASN A 25 -11.02 -1.28 3.43
CA ASN A 25 -11.34 -0.07 4.20
C ASN A 25 -10.26 0.30 5.23
N ASP A 26 -9.54 -0.69 5.72
CA ASP A 26 -8.62 -0.59 6.85
C ASP A 26 -7.26 -1.27 6.63
N PHE A 27 -7.09 -2.02 5.54
CA PHE A 27 -5.81 -2.61 5.16
C PHE A 27 -5.48 -2.44 3.66
N ILE A 28 -4.17 -2.44 3.36
CA ILE A 28 -3.59 -2.56 2.02
C ILE A 28 -2.67 -3.77 2.04
N GLU A 29 -2.86 -4.69 1.11
CA GLU A 29 -1.90 -5.77 0.87
C GLU A 29 -1.12 -5.47 -0.41
N ILE A 30 0.20 -5.56 -0.37
CA ILE A 30 1.07 -5.34 -1.52
C ILE A 30 1.94 -6.57 -1.74
N THR A 31 1.87 -7.18 -2.91
CA THR A 31 2.74 -8.29 -3.29
C THR A 31 3.89 -7.77 -4.14
N ALA A 32 5.12 -7.98 -3.68
CA ALA A 32 6.34 -7.59 -4.39
C ALA A 32 7.16 -8.78 -4.87
N ALA A 33 7.73 -8.68 -6.07
CA ALA A 33 8.63 -9.68 -6.66
C ALA A 33 10.08 -9.47 -6.17
N ILE A 34 10.36 -9.83 -4.93
CA ILE A 34 11.71 -9.73 -4.34
C ILE A 34 12.14 -11.11 -3.84
N GLU A 35 12.91 -11.87 -4.63
CA GLU A 35 13.54 -13.20 -4.37
C GLU A 35 12.63 -14.35 -3.85
N THR A 36 11.50 -14.05 -3.21
CA THR A 36 10.40 -14.90 -2.78
C THR A 36 9.20 -13.96 -2.64
N PHE A 37 8.12 -14.17 -3.39
CA PHE A 37 6.93 -13.30 -3.37
C PHE A 37 6.55 -12.92 -1.94
N THR A 38 6.81 -11.67 -1.57
CA THR A 38 6.57 -11.18 -0.21
C THR A 38 5.34 -10.30 -0.26
N SER A 39 4.30 -10.68 0.48
CA SER A 39 3.16 -9.81 0.76
C SER A 39 3.51 -8.90 1.93
N ILE A 40 3.21 -7.61 1.78
CA ILE A 40 3.33 -6.59 2.81
C ILE A 40 1.92 -6.13 3.16
N HIS A 41 1.54 -6.25 4.42
CA HIS A 41 0.27 -5.80 4.95
C HIS A 41 0.45 -4.47 5.68
N ILE A 42 -0.26 -3.44 5.22
CA ILE A 42 -0.28 -2.12 5.83
C ILE A 42 -1.68 -1.91 6.41
N GLY A 43 -1.76 -1.69 7.72
CA GLY A 43 -3.02 -1.49 8.43
C GLY A 43 -3.12 -0.09 9.04
N ILE A 44 -4.34 0.35 9.29
CA ILE A 44 -4.58 1.58 10.05
C ILE A 44 -4.43 1.29 11.54
N GLU A 45 -3.62 2.10 12.24
CA GLU A 45 -3.43 1.99 13.69
C GLU A 45 -4.78 1.99 14.44
N GLY A 46 -5.01 0.95 15.24
CA GLY A 46 -6.23 0.78 16.04
C GLY A 46 -7.49 0.34 15.27
N LYS A 47 -7.40 0.01 13.97
CA LYS A 47 -8.53 -0.52 13.18
C LYS A 47 -8.36 -1.97 12.72
N THR A 48 -7.13 -2.39 12.47
CA THR A 48 -6.81 -3.76 12.03
C THR A 48 -6.13 -4.54 13.15
N ASP A 49 -6.50 -5.81 13.32
CA ASP A 49 -5.87 -6.71 14.30
C ASP A 49 -4.50 -7.23 13.83
N TYR A 50 -4.26 -7.22 12.52
CA TYR A 50 -3.03 -7.72 11.91
C TYR A 50 -2.56 -6.80 10.78
N ALA A 51 -1.29 -6.40 10.86
CA ALA A 51 -0.54 -5.75 9.79
C ALA A 51 0.96 -5.94 10.04
N ASP A 52 1.76 -5.95 8.97
CA ASP A 52 3.22 -5.86 9.09
C ASP A 52 3.64 -4.45 9.49
N TYR A 53 2.88 -3.44 9.05
CA TYR A 53 3.09 -2.03 9.36
C TYR A 53 1.77 -1.35 9.73
N PHE A 54 1.76 -0.69 10.88
CA PHE A 54 0.64 0.15 11.30
C PHE A 54 0.94 1.62 10.99
N VAL A 55 0.02 2.28 10.31
CA VAL A 55 0.19 3.68 9.90
C VAL A 55 -1.00 4.54 10.32
N SER A 56 -0.80 5.85 10.35
CA SER A 56 -1.89 6.80 10.55
C SER A 56 -2.91 6.70 9.40
N ILE A 57 -4.17 7.07 9.65
CA ILE A 57 -5.19 7.12 8.60
C ILE A 57 -4.78 8.04 7.43
N GLN A 58 -4.04 9.11 7.72
CA GLN A 58 -3.55 10.03 6.70
C GLN A 58 -2.48 9.38 5.81
N ASP A 59 -1.52 8.67 6.41
CA ASP A 59 -0.50 7.93 5.66
C ASP A 59 -1.12 6.79 4.87
N PHE A 60 -2.11 6.10 5.43
CA PHE A 60 -2.86 5.05 4.73
C PHE A 60 -3.49 5.56 3.43
N HIS A 61 -4.24 6.67 3.49
CA HIS A 61 -4.85 7.26 2.30
C HIS A 61 -3.82 7.82 1.31
N ARG A 62 -2.68 8.33 1.79
CA ARG A 62 -1.57 8.75 0.93
C ARG A 62 -0.97 7.55 0.19
N ILE A 63 -0.66 6.46 0.90
CA ILE A 63 -0.09 5.23 0.34
C ILE A 63 -1.03 4.65 -0.72
N LYS A 64 -2.33 4.55 -0.40
CA LYS A 64 -3.37 4.11 -1.33
C LYS A 64 -3.35 4.92 -2.64
N ARG A 65 -3.34 6.26 -2.53
CA ARG A 65 -3.32 7.15 -3.69
C ARG A 65 -2.04 6.99 -4.51
N GLU A 66 -0.88 6.97 -3.86
CA GLU A 66 0.40 6.85 -4.56
C GLU A 66 0.53 5.51 -5.31
N LEU A 67 -0.03 4.43 -4.77
CA LEU A 67 -0.11 3.11 -5.43
C LEU A 67 -1.04 3.16 -6.65
N CYS A 68 -2.25 3.69 -6.50
CA CYS A 68 -3.20 3.86 -7.60
C CYS A 68 -2.62 4.71 -8.74
N ASP A 69 -2.07 5.88 -8.39
CA ASP A 69 -1.43 6.82 -9.32
C ASP A 69 -0.26 6.15 -10.07
N TYR A 70 0.52 5.32 -9.36
CA TYR A 70 1.66 4.62 -9.96
C TYR A 70 1.23 3.54 -10.95
N MET A 71 0.16 2.82 -10.63
CA MET A 71 -0.38 1.74 -11.46
C MET A 71 -1.31 2.26 -12.56
N GLY A 72 -1.58 3.56 -12.60
CA GLY A 72 -2.46 4.20 -13.58
C GLY A 72 -3.91 3.74 -13.46
N ILE A 73 -4.35 3.38 -12.25
CA ILE A 73 -5.74 2.99 -11.97
C ILE A 73 -6.43 4.08 -11.15
N ASP A 74 -7.70 4.32 -11.45
CA ASP A 74 -8.52 5.19 -10.62
C ASP A 74 -8.70 4.57 -9.23
N ASP A 75 -8.62 5.39 -8.18
CA ASP A 75 -8.83 4.90 -6.81
C ASP A 75 -10.24 4.28 -6.74
N PRO A 76 -10.39 3.00 -6.34
CA PRO A 76 -11.70 2.33 -6.30
C PRO A 76 -12.71 2.99 -5.34
N SER A 77 -12.29 3.91 -4.46
CA SER A 77 -13.23 4.76 -3.71
C SER A 77 -13.93 5.85 -4.55
N LEU A 78 -13.53 6.05 -5.81
CA LEU A 78 -14.26 6.82 -6.83
C LEU A 78 -15.19 5.94 -7.69
N LEU A 79 -15.17 4.60 -7.52
CA LEU A 79 -16.01 3.64 -8.24
C LEU A 79 -17.22 3.17 -7.41
N VAL A 80 -17.62 3.95 -6.41
CA VAL A 80 -18.83 3.70 -5.62
C VAL A 80 -19.90 4.68 -6.12
N ASP A 81 -20.85 4.16 -6.90
CA ASP A 81 -22.17 4.77 -7.11
C ASP A 81 -22.95 4.87 -5.78
#